data_AF-A0A9X9A417-F1
#
_entry.id   AF-A0A9X9A417-F1
#
_cell.length_a   1.000
_cell.length_b   1.000
_cell.length_c   1.000
_cell.angle_alpha   90.00
_cell.angle_beta   90.00
_cell.angle_gamma   90.00
#
_symmetry.space_group_name_H-M   'P 1'
#
loop_
_entity.id
_entity.type
_entity.pdbx_description
1 polymer ?
#
loop_
_entity_poly.entity_id
_entity_poly.type
_entity_poly.pdbx_seq_one_letter_code
_entity_poly.pdbx_strand_id
1 'polypeptide(L)'
;IREIDRMKASTEALNQTIPIPGMDAMVNLFAVMKRKLREKLEHLYKFNYTSSSNYDTALQLAASIAQGLAEVQSGKGFSPASGTFSTQGLNMEWATSIQAITEAKERQAANSIEEGAMCGKLLEKSTGEKIWD
;
A
#
# COMPACT_ATOMS: atom_id res chain seq x y z
N ILE A 1 5.79 -22.86 2.40
CA ILE A 1 7.12 -22.77 1.74
C ILE A 1 8.05 -23.90 2.20
N ARG A 2 8.30 -24.08 3.51
CA ARG A 2 9.13 -25.20 4.02
C ARG A 2 8.60 -26.58 3.59
N GLU A 3 7.29 -26.79 3.55
CA GLU A 3 6.72 -28.05 3.05
C GLU A 3 7.03 -28.32 1.57
N ILE A 4 7.30 -27.30 0.75
CA ILE A 4 7.73 -27.49 -0.64
C ILE A 4 9.15 -28.05 -0.68
N ASP A 5 10.02 -27.62 0.25
CA ASP A 5 11.35 -28.20 0.40
C ASP A 5 11.28 -29.66 0.83
N ARG A 6 10.34 -29.99 1.72
CA ARG A 6 10.08 -31.37 2.13
C ARG A 6 9.57 -32.22 0.97
N MET A 7 8.62 -31.72 0.18
CA MET A 7 8.11 -32.42 -1.00
C MET A 7 9.20 -32.63 -2.05
N LYS A 8 10.00 -31.59 -2.35
CA LYS A 8 11.14 -31.69 -3.28
C LYS A 8 12.12 -32.77 -2.85
N ALA A 9 12.52 -32.77 -1.58
CA ALA A 9 13.44 -33.77 -1.03
C ALA A 9 12.88 -35.19 -1.07
N SER A 10 11.59 -35.39 -0.74
CA SER A 10 10.94 -36.70 -0.84
C SER A 10 10.88 -37.19 -2.29
N THR A 11 10.55 -36.31 -3.24
CA THR A 11 10.49 -36.60 -4.68
C THR A 11 11.87 -36.96 -5.26
N GLU A 12 12.92 -36.24 -4.86
CA GLU A 12 14.31 -36.54 -5.25
C GLU A 12 14.77 -37.90 -4.69
N ALA A 13 14.47 -38.20 -3.43
CA ALA A 13 14.81 -39.49 -2.81
C ALA A 13 14.09 -40.68 -3.48
N LEU A 14 12.84 -40.49 -3.91
CA LEU A 14 12.11 -41.50 -4.67
C LEU A 14 12.71 -41.71 -6.07
N ASN A 15 13.14 -40.65 -6.76
CA ASN A 15 13.78 -40.78 -8.09
C ASN A 15 15.10 -41.56 -8.04
N GLN A 16 15.84 -41.45 -6.93
CA GLN A 16 17.10 -42.18 -6.71
C GLN A 16 16.90 -43.67 -6.48
N THR A 17 15.75 -44.06 -5.91
CA THR A 17 15.44 -45.47 -5.60
C THR A 17 14.74 -46.16 -6.76
N ILE A 18 13.85 -45.46 -7.47
CA ILE A 18 13.18 -45.95 -8.66
C ILE A 18 13.15 -44.80 -9.69
N PRO A 19 13.92 -44.89 -10.78
CA PRO A 19 13.87 -43.88 -11.84
C PRO A 19 12.49 -43.86 -12.50
N ILE A 20 11.71 -42.81 -12.22
CA ILE A 20 10.37 -42.62 -12.79
C ILE A 20 10.44 -41.48 -13.81
N PRO A 21 10.10 -41.73 -15.09
CA PRO A 21 10.03 -40.67 -16.10
C PRO A 21 9.14 -39.52 -15.65
N GLY A 22 9.62 -38.28 -15.77
CA GLY A 22 8.87 -37.07 -15.39
C GLY A 22 9.09 -36.58 -13.95
N MET A 23 9.85 -37.30 -13.12
CA MET A 23 10.12 -36.88 -11.73
C MET A 23 10.93 -35.56 -11.66
N ASP A 24 11.87 -35.35 -12.59
CA ASP A 24 12.63 -34.10 -12.69
C ASP A 24 11.73 -32.88 -13.00
N ALA A 25 10.65 -33.08 -13.76
CA ALA A 25 9.67 -32.03 -14.03
C ALA A 25 8.91 -31.64 -12.76
N MET A 26 8.59 -32.61 -11.90
CA MET A 26 7.96 -32.37 -10.59
C MET A 26 8.88 -31.61 -9.63
N VAL A 27 10.17 -31.97 -9.57
CA VAL A 27 11.18 -31.25 -8.78
C VAL A 27 11.31 -29.80 -9.24
N ASN A 28 11.33 -29.56 -10.55
CA ASN A 28 11.34 -28.23 -11.13
C ASN A 28 10.05 -27.45 -10.83
N LEU A 29 8.89 -28.10 -10.87
CA LEU A 29 7.62 -27.47 -10.49
C LEU A 29 7.64 -27.00 -9.03
N PHE A 30 8.12 -27.82 -8.10
CA PHE A 30 8.28 -27.43 -6.70
C PHE A 30 9.24 -26.25 -6.53
N ALA A 31 10.36 -26.22 -7.27
CA ALA A 31 11.27 -25.08 -7.25
C ALA A 31 10.59 -23.78 -7.73
N VAL A 32 9.82 -23.84 -8.83
CA VAL A 32 9.07 -22.69 -9.35
C VAL A 32 7.99 -22.23 -8.37
N MET A 33 7.24 -23.15 -7.77
CA MET A 33 6.22 -22.84 -6.76
C MET A 33 6.84 -22.14 -5.54
N LYS A 34 7.98 -22.66 -5.04
CA LYS A 34 8.71 -22.06 -3.93
C LYS A 34 9.13 -20.63 -4.24
N ARG A 35 9.70 -20.40 -5.43
CA ARG A 35 10.12 -19.08 -5.89
C ARG A 35 8.94 -18.11 -5.96
N LYS A 36 7.85 -18.48 -6.63
CA LYS A 36 6.64 -17.64 -6.75
C LYS A 36 6.02 -17.28 -5.40
N LEU A 37 6.01 -18.20 -4.43
CA LEU A 37 5.51 -17.90 -3.09
C LEU A 37 6.42 -16.95 -2.32
N ARG A 38 7.75 -17.04 -2.49
CA ARG A 38 8.69 -16.07 -1.90
C ARG A 38 8.51 -14.69 -2.51
N GLU A 39 8.40 -14.59 -3.82
CA GLU A 39 8.13 -13.33 -4.53
C GLU A 39 6.83 -12.69 -4.05
N LYS A 40 5.73 -13.45 -3.97
CA LYS A 40 4.45 -12.95 -3.43
C LYS A 40 4.57 -12.48 -1.99
N LEU A 41 5.30 -13.21 -1.15
CA LEU A 41 5.51 -12.82 0.25
C LEU A 41 6.32 -11.53 0.36
N GLU A 42 7.37 -11.37 -0.45
CA GLU A 42 8.16 -10.15 -0.52
C GLU A 42 7.30 -8.96 -1.00
N HIS A 43 6.47 -9.16 -2.02
CA HIS A 43 5.53 -8.14 -2.48
C HIS A 43 4.51 -7.76 -1.41
N LEU A 44 4.01 -8.72 -0.63
CA LEU A 44 3.12 -8.42 0.49
C LEU A 44 3.83 -7.61 1.59
N TYR A 45 5.09 -7.94 1.91
CA TYR A 45 5.87 -7.15 2.87
C TYR A 45 6.11 -5.73 2.37
N LYS A 46 6.50 -5.56 1.10
CA LYS A 46 6.69 -4.23 0.49
C LYS A 46 5.38 -3.46 0.44
N PHE A 47 4.30 -4.10 0.00
CA PHE A 47 2.97 -3.50 -0.02
C PHE A 47 2.57 -3.01 1.36
N ASN A 48 2.64 -3.85 2.39
CA ASN A 48 2.28 -3.47 3.75
C ASN A 48 3.15 -2.31 4.29
N TYR A 49 4.46 -2.34 4.03
CA TYR A 49 5.36 -1.26 4.41
C TYR A 49 4.99 0.06 3.72
N THR A 50 4.85 0.04 2.40
CA THR A 50 4.53 1.23 1.60
C THR A 50 3.10 1.72 1.82
N SER A 51 2.14 0.82 2.07
CA SER A 51 0.72 1.19 2.20
C SER A 51 0.36 1.71 3.59
N SER A 52 1.22 1.48 4.59
CA SER A 52 0.94 1.79 5.99
C SER A 52 0.58 3.26 6.22
N SER A 53 1.18 4.18 5.45
CA SER A 53 0.97 5.63 5.55
C SER A 53 0.11 6.21 4.42
N ASN A 54 -0.50 5.37 3.56
CA ASN A 54 -1.25 5.85 2.39
C ASN A 54 -2.42 6.79 2.74
N TYR A 55 -2.92 6.71 3.96
CA TYR A 55 -4.04 7.52 4.45
C TYR A 55 -3.64 8.57 5.48
N ASP A 56 -2.37 8.67 5.87
CA ASP A 56 -1.93 9.59 6.93
C ASP A 56 -2.28 11.04 6.59
N THR A 57 -2.05 11.46 5.35
CA THR A 57 -2.41 12.79 4.85
C THR A 57 -3.92 13.05 4.94
N ALA A 58 -4.74 12.04 4.62
CA ALA A 58 -6.20 12.16 4.71
C ALA A 58 -6.68 12.25 6.17
N LEU A 59 -6.05 11.49 7.07
CA LEU A 59 -6.34 11.54 8.51
C LEU A 59 -5.94 12.89 9.12
N GLN A 60 -4.76 13.43 8.76
CA GLN A 60 -4.33 14.77 9.20
C GLN A 60 -5.28 15.87 8.69
N LEU A 61 -5.74 15.76 7.44
CA LEU A 61 -6.71 16.70 6.88
C LEU A 61 -8.05 16.62 7.62
N ALA A 62 -8.56 15.41 7.86
CA ALA A 62 -9.80 15.21 8.61
C ALA A 62 -9.71 15.78 10.04
N ALA A 63 -8.58 15.57 10.73
CA ALA A 63 -8.34 16.14 12.05
C ALA A 63 -8.34 17.68 12.02
N SER A 64 -7.68 18.30 11.04
CA SER A 64 -7.64 19.75 10.89
C SER A 64 -9.05 20.32 10.59
N ILE A 65 -9.82 19.66 9.73
CA ILE A 65 -11.21 20.06 9.44
C ILE A 65 -12.08 19.96 10.70
N ALA A 66 -11.97 18.87 11.46
CA ALA A 66 -12.72 18.69 12.70
C ALA A 66 -12.38 19.78 13.74
N GLN A 67 -11.10 20.14 13.88
CA GLN A 67 -10.66 21.23 14.74
C GLN A 67 -11.23 22.58 14.29
N GLY A 68 -11.19 22.87 12.98
CA GLY A 68 -11.75 24.11 12.43
C GLY A 68 -13.25 24.23 12.63
N LEU A 69 -13.99 23.13 12.43
CA LEU A 69 -15.42 23.09 12.68
C LEU A 69 -15.74 23.39 14.15
N ALA A 70 -14.99 22.80 15.09
CA ALA A 70 -15.16 23.04 16.52
C ALA A 70 -14.88 24.51 16.89
N GLU A 71 -13.83 25.13 16.33
CA GLU A 71 -13.53 26.54 16.56
C GLU A 71 -14.65 27.46 16.03
N VAL A 72 -15.14 27.23 14.81
CA VAL A 72 -16.26 28.03 14.26
C VAL A 72 -17.53 27.86 15.09
N GLN A 73 -17.80 26.65 15.57
CA GLN A 73 -18.97 26.36 16.41
C GLN A 73 -18.84 26.86 17.86
N SER A 74 -17.64 27.26 18.29
CA SER A 74 -17.41 27.73 19.66
C SER A 74 -18.09 29.06 20.01
N GLY A 75 -18.59 29.78 19.01
CA GLY A 75 -19.25 31.08 19.17
C GLY A 75 -18.29 32.26 19.39
N LYS A 76 -16.98 32.02 19.59
CA LYS A 76 -15.96 33.07 19.77
C LYS A 76 -15.84 34.02 18.56
N GLY A 77 -16.23 33.55 17.37
CA GLY A 77 -16.20 34.33 16.14
C GLY A 77 -17.41 35.24 15.94
N PHE A 78 -18.49 35.08 16.71
CA PHE A 78 -19.70 35.89 16.55
C PHE A 78 -19.82 36.92 17.65
N SER A 79 -20.02 38.19 17.28
CA SER A 79 -20.30 39.28 18.21
C SER A 79 -21.80 39.56 18.25
N PRO A 80 -22.49 39.29 19.39
CA PRO A 80 -23.91 39.59 19.51
C PRO A 80 -24.22 41.09 19.47
N ALA A 81 -23.30 41.92 19.93
CA ALA A 81 -23.48 43.37 20.01
C ALA A 81 -23.49 44.04 18.63
N SER A 82 -22.67 43.55 17.70
CA SER A 82 -22.59 44.07 16.34
C SER A 82 -23.36 43.21 15.33
N GLY A 83 -23.76 42.00 15.70
CA GLY A 83 -24.35 41.02 14.77
C GLY A 83 -23.37 40.54 13.69
N THR A 84 -22.06 40.72 13.89
CA THR A 84 -21.03 40.41 12.89
C THR A 84 -20.18 39.21 13.28
N PHE A 85 -19.71 38.50 12.26
CA PHE A 85 -18.72 37.45 12.40
C PHE A 85 -17.30 38.01 12.18
N SER A 86 -16.34 37.54 12.96
CA SER A 86 -14.91 37.86 12.88
C SER A 86 -14.07 36.62 13.19
N THR A 87 -12.96 36.46 12.50
CA THR A 87 -11.99 35.39 12.76
C THR A 87 -10.98 35.76 13.84
N GLN A 88 -10.93 37.03 14.29
CA GLN A 88 -9.93 37.49 15.27
C GLN A 88 -9.98 36.75 16.62
N GLY A 89 -11.15 36.23 17.01
CA GLY A 89 -11.33 35.46 18.24
C GLY A 89 -11.19 33.94 18.08
N LEU A 90 -10.97 33.46 16.84
CA LEU A 90 -10.86 32.04 16.54
C LEU A 90 -9.39 31.60 16.51
N ASN A 91 -9.11 30.39 17.00
CA ASN A 91 -7.85 29.74 16.65
C ASN A 91 -7.93 29.32 15.18
N MET A 92 -7.06 29.86 14.34
CA MET A 92 -7.01 29.60 12.89
C MET A 92 -5.89 28.66 12.46
N GLU A 93 -5.17 28.03 13.41
CA GLU A 93 -4.09 27.08 13.12
C GLU A 93 -4.55 25.94 12.20
N TRP A 94 -5.80 25.48 12.35
CA TRP A 94 -6.38 24.45 11.50
C TRP A 94 -6.38 24.84 10.01
N ALA A 95 -6.60 26.11 9.68
CA ALA A 95 -6.59 26.59 8.29
C ALA A 95 -5.16 26.59 7.74
N THR A 96 -4.18 26.99 8.57
CA THR A 96 -2.75 26.91 8.22
C THR A 96 -2.30 25.46 8.03
N SER A 97 -2.76 24.52 8.88
CA SER A 97 -2.47 23.09 8.73
C SER A 97 -3.04 22.53 7.42
N ILE A 98 -4.28 22.87 7.07
CA ILE A 98 -4.89 22.46 5.78
C ILE A 98 -4.06 22.96 4.60
N GLN A 99 -3.65 24.23 4.63
CA GLN A 99 -2.82 24.81 3.59
C GLN A 99 -1.48 24.09 3.48
N ALA A 100 -0.78 23.88 4.60
CA ALA A 100 0.51 23.18 4.63
C ALA A 100 0.41 21.75 4.07
N ILE A 101 -0.65 21.02 4.42
CA ILE A 101 -0.94 19.67 3.90
C ILE A 101 -1.18 19.71 2.38
N THR A 102 -1.93 20.69 1.89
CA THR A 102 -2.25 20.85 0.47
C THR A 102 -0.99 21.13 -0.33
N GLU A 103 -0.18 22.09 0.11
CA GLU A 103 1.09 22.42 -0.54
C GLU A 103 2.09 21.26 -0.50
N ALA A 104 2.15 20.51 0.61
CA ALA A 104 2.99 19.31 0.70
C ALA A 104 2.59 18.25 -0.34
N LYS A 105 1.28 18.03 -0.52
CA LYS A 105 0.74 17.12 -1.52
C LYS A 105 1.03 17.59 -2.94
N GLU A 106 0.90 18.89 -3.22
CA GLU A 106 1.23 19.46 -4.53
C GLU A 106 2.72 19.31 -4.86
N ARG A 107 3.61 19.58 -3.89
CA ARG A 107 5.05 19.35 -4.04
C ARG A 107 5.36 17.87 -4.28
N GLN A 108 4.71 16.96 -3.57
CA GLN A 108 4.86 15.52 -3.81
C GLN A 108 4.42 15.17 -5.24
N ALA A 109 3.23 15.59 -5.68
CA ALA A 109 2.74 15.32 -7.02
C ALA A 109 3.67 15.87 -8.13
N ALA A 110 4.26 17.06 -7.92
CA ALA A 110 5.22 17.64 -8.85
C ALA A 110 6.55 16.85 -8.93
N ASN A 111 6.97 16.25 -7.81
CA ASN A 111 8.19 15.45 -7.72
C ASN A 111 7.98 13.97 -8.11
N SER A 112 6.74 13.48 -8.10
CA SER A 112 6.38 12.06 -8.24
C SER A 112 6.05 11.62 -9.68
N ILE A 113 6.67 12.20 -10.72
CA ILE A 113 6.52 11.72 -12.11
C ILE A 113 6.85 10.21 -12.25
N GLU A 114 7.54 9.59 -11.28
CA GLU A 114 7.80 8.14 -11.22
C GLU A 114 6.80 7.28 -10.41
N GLU A 115 5.99 7.81 -9.48
CA GLU A 115 5.16 6.96 -8.59
C GLU A 115 4.01 6.25 -9.31
N GLY A 116 3.61 6.76 -10.48
CA GLY A 116 2.63 6.11 -11.37
C GLY A 116 3.11 4.78 -11.98
N ALA A 117 4.39 4.45 -11.89
CA ALA A 117 4.96 3.19 -12.38
C ALA A 117 4.80 2.01 -11.38
N MET A 118 4.42 2.28 -10.13
CA MET A 118 4.28 1.25 -9.08
C MET A 118 2.94 0.49 -9.12
N CYS A 119 1.97 0.97 -9.91
CA CYS A 119 0.93 0.11 -10.45
C CYS A 119 1.57 -0.68 -11.58
N GLY A 120 2.44 -1.63 -11.20
CA GLY A 120 3.18 -2.46 -12.14
C GLY A 120 2.23 -2.97 -13.19
N LYS A 121 2.64 -2.85 -14.47
CA LYS A 121 1.99 -3.51 -15.62
C LYS A 121 1.35 -4.78 -15.10
N LEU A 122 0.01 -4.87 -15.18
CA LEU A 122 -0.77 -6.06 -14.80
C LEU A 122 0.09 -7.26 -15.14
N LEU A 123 0.59 -7.92 -14.09
CA LEU A 123 1.67 -8.89 -14.15
C LEU A 123 1.32 -9.81 -15.31
N GLU A 124 2.02 -9.66 -16.45
CA GLU A 124 1.68 -10.38 -17.66
C GLU A 124 1.59 -11.83 -17.25
N LYS A 125 0.37 -12.39 -17.37
CA LYS A 125 0.03 -13.78 -17.10
C LYS A 125 1.26 -14.64 -17.32
N SER A 126 1.83 -15.14 -16.23
CA SER A 126 3.10 -15.86 -16.31
C SER A 126 2.92 -16.97 -17.32
N THR A 127 3.90 -17.19 -18.20
CA THR A 127 3.85 -18.07 -19.38
C THR A 127 3.26 -19.49 -19.17
N GLY A 128 3.07 -19.93 -17.92
CA GLY A 128 2.32 -21.15 -17.57
C GLY A 128 0.78 -21.06 -17.66
N GLU A 129 0.17 -19.88 -17.65
CA GLU A 129 -1.30 -19.72 -17.83
C GLU A 129 -1.73 -19.81 -19.30
N LYS A 130 -0.81 -19.60 -20.25
CA LYS A 130 -1.09 -19.68 -21.69
C LYS A 130 -1.14 -21.12 -22.25
N ILE A 131 -0.91 -22.12 -21.40
CA ILE A 131 -0.81 -23.53 -21.83
C ILE A 131 -2.18 -24.24 -21.77
N TRP A 132 -3.21 -23.59 -21.22
CA TRP A 132 -4.56 -24.18 -21.04
C TRP A 132 -5.69 -23.40 -21.75
N ASP A 133 -5.37 -22.54 -22.72
CA ASP A 133 -6.34 -21.91 -23.64
C ASP A 133 -6.30 -22.60 -25.01
#